data_AF-A0A9N9JZM1-F1
#
_entry.id   AF-A0A9N9JZM1-F1
#
_cell.length_a   1.000
_cell.length_b   1.000
_cell.length_c   1.000
_cell.angle_alpha   90.00
_cell.angle_beta   90.00
_cell.angle_gamma   90.00
#
_symmetry.space_group_name_H-M   'P 1'
#
loop_
_entity.id
_entity.type
_entity.pdbx_description
1 polymer ?
#
loop_
_entity_poly.entity_id
_entity_poly.type
_entity_poly.pdbx_seq_one_letter_code
_entity_poly.pdbx_strand_id
1 'polypeptide(L)'
;NTHFTLAMSLKILVGTYNVNKQEIDRDLSSWLFPTNSSITDKPDIIVVGFQEFSPFPSAFFSNSSYLSNASLSSNIAQLGNTYFLPGGLNKHNGNEERLEHCSNLIERVIFANTKESYTTLVKSSLVGLALFVYVRDKSVTKWILNVEIAKC
;
A
#
# COMPACT_ATOMS: atom_id res chain seq x y z
N ASN A 1 -21.99 36.76 10.75
CA ASN A 1 -21.47 35.40 10.58
C ASN A 1 -19.96 35.44 10.49
N THR A 2 -19.27 35.21 11.60
CA THR A 2 -17.81 35.08 11.65
C THR A 2 -17.45 33.63 11.37
N HIS A 3 -16.87 33.36 10.21
CA HIS A 3 -16.24 32.08 9.91
C HIS A 3 -14.93 32.01 10.69
N PHE A 4 -14.81 31.05 11.62
CA PHE A 4 -13.55 30.74 12.27
C PHE A 4 -12.93 29.52 11.60
N THR A 5 -11.71 29.66 11.11
CA THR A 5 -10.91 28.55 10.59
C THR A 5 -10.02 28.02 11.71
N LEU A 6 -10.25 26.79 12.15
CA LEU A 6 -9.35 26.11 13.08
C LEU A 6 -8.09 25.67 12.32
N ALA A 7 -6.94 26.21 12.67
CA ALA A 7 -5.66 25.73 12.16
C ALA A 7 -5.24 24.48 12.95
N MET A 8 -5.12 23.34 12.26
CA MET A 8 -4.62 22.09 12.83
C MET A 8 -3.33 21.69 12.12
N SER A 9 -2.30 21.35 12.90
CA SER A 9 -1.06 20.77 12.36
C SER A 9 -1.17 19.25 12.38
N LEU A 10 -0.84 18.61 11.26
CA LEU A 10 -0.80 17.16 11.11
C LEU A 10 0.65 16.70 10.95
N LYS A 11 1.00 15.62 11.66
CA LYS A 11 2.32 14.99 11.53
C LYS A 11 2.21 13.78 10.62
N ILE A 12 2.95 13.79 9.52
CA ILE A 12 2.92 12.71 8.52
C ILE A 12 4.30 12.05 8.50
N LEU A 13 4.33 10.74 8.72
CA LEU A 13 5.51 9.91 8.54
C LEU A 13 5.41 9.22 7.17
N VAL A 14 6.44 9.33 6.34
CA VAL A 14 6.47 8.72 5.01
C VAL A 14 7.72 7.87 4.87
N GLY A 15 7.53 6.60 4.52
CA GLY A 15 8.61 5.65 4.23
C GLY A 15 8.45 5.05 2.85
N THR A 16 9.56 4.93 2.10
CA THR A 16 9.57 4.11 0.89
C THR A 16 10.69 3.08 0.92
N TYR A 17 10.45 1.91 0.32
CA TYR A 17 11.36 0.78 0.41
C TYR A 17 11.33 -0.08 -0.86
N ASN A 18 12.47 -0.23 -1.53
CA ASN A 18 12.59 -1.12 -2.68
C ASN A 18 12.77 -2.57 -2.19
N VAL A 19 11.80 -3.43 -2.47
CA VAL A 19 11.80 -4.83 -2.02
C VAL A 19 12.58 -5.75 -2.94
N ASN A 20 13.05 -5.24 -4.08
CA ASN A 20 13.82 -5.97 -5.08
C ASN A 20 13.14 -7.29 -5.48
N LYS A 21 11.80 -7.27 -5.59
CA LYS A 21 10.92 -8.42 -5.90
C LYS A 21 10.94 -9.56 -4.87
N GLN A 22 11.60 -9.37 -3.73
CA GLN A 22 11.70 -10.38 -2.66
C GLN A 22 10.51 -10.28 -1.70
N GLU A 23 10.28 -11.36 -0.96
CA GLU A 23 9.43 -11.31 0.24
C GLU A 23 10.13 -10.50 1.33
N ILE A 24 9.34 -9.78 2.13
CA ILE A 24 9.86 -8.99 3.25
C ILE A 24 9.59 -9.79 4.51
N ASP A 25 10.62 -10.41 5.08
CA ASP A 25 10.52 -11.15 6.35
C ASP A 25 11.44 -10.60 7.45
N ARG A 26 11.98 -9.39 7.24
CA ARG A 26 12.83 -8.72 8.22
C ARG A 26 12.05 -7.73 9.07
N ASP A 27 12.62 -7.41 10.22
CA ASP A 27 12.15 -6.31 11.05
C ASP A 27 12.28 -4.97 10.30
N LEU A 28 11.17 -4.24 10.20
CA LEU A 28 11.07 -2.94 9.56
C LEU A 28 11.21 -1.78 10.57
N SER A 29 11.35 -2.07 11.88
CA SER A 29 11.32 -1.08 12.95
C SER A 29 12.35 0.02 12.80
N SER A 30 13.63 -0.33 12.61
CA SER A 30 14.71 0.67 12.50
C SER A 30 14.60 1.53 11.24
N TRP A 31 13.96 1.00 10.19
CA TRP A 31 13.73 1.74 8.94
C TRP A 31 12.54 2.69 9.06
N LEU A 32 11.39 2.22 9.57
CA LEU A 32 10.17 3.03 9.67
C LEU A 32 10.21 4.00 10.87
N PHE A 33 10.86 3.60 11.97
CA PHE A 33 11.05 4.40 13.19
C PHE A 33 12.54 4.43 13.58
N PRO A 34 13.36 5.26 12.89
CA PRO A 34 14.79 5.34 13.19
C PRO A 34 15.04 5.81 14.62
N THR A 35 15.96 5.14 15.33
CA THR A 35 16.25 5.35 16.76
C THR A 35 16.79 6.75 17.08
N ASN A 36 17.38 7.42 16.07
CA ASN A 36 17.91 8.78 16.17
C ASN A 36 16.93 9.84 15.67
N SER A 37 15.70 9.46 15.35
CA SER A 37 14.70 10.42 14.89
C SER A 37 14.24 11.30 16.05
N SER A 38 14.16 12.61 15.81
CA SER A 38 13.54 13.59 16.73
C SER A 38 12.02 13.43 16.82
N ILE A 39 11.45 12.32 16.34
CA ILE A 39 10.03 12.00 16.47
C ILE A 39 9.79 11.61 17.93
N THR A 40 9.66 12.63 18.78
CA THR A 40 9.10 12.49 20.13
C THR A 40 7.58 12.36 20.05
N ASP A 41 6.98 12.93 19.00
CA ASP A 41 5.55 12.97 18.81
C ASP A 41 5.08 11.96 17.77
N LYS A 42 4.16 11.10 18.18
CA LYS A 42 3.58 10.05 17.33
C LYS A 42 2.90 10.66 16.10
N PRO A 43 3.12 10.13 14.89
CA PRO A 43 2.53 10.67 13.67
C PRO A 43 1.01 10.52 13.66
N ASP A 44 0.31 11.44 13.01
CA ASP A 44 -1.12 11.36 12.76
C ASP A 44 -1.44 10.44 11.58
N ILE A 45 -0.59 10.47 10.56
CA ILE A 45 -0.71 9.69 9.34
C ILE A 45 0.64 9.02 9.07
N ILE A 46 0.61 7.74 8.71
CA ILE A 46 1.78 6.97 8.30
C ILE A 46 1.53 6.47 6.88
N VAL A 47 2.47 6.75 5.97
CA VAL A 47 2.41 6.33 4.57
C VAL A 47 3.61 5.47 4.27
N VAL A 48 3.37 4.27 3.74
CA VAL A 48 4.42 3.33 3.35
C VAL A 48 4.25 2.94 1.89
N GLY A 49 5.30 3.12 1.10
CA GLY A 49 5.36 2.70 -0.29
C GLY A 49 6.45 1.64 -0.52
N PHE A 50 6.09 0.47 -1.03
CA PHE A 50 7.06 -0.51 -1.51
C PHE A 50 7.24 -0.41 -3.02
N GLN A 51 8.48 -0.43 -3.49
CA GLN A 51 8.80 -0.52 -4.93
C GLN A 51 9.28 -1.92 -5.32
N GLU A 52 9.16 -2.23 -6.62
CA GLU A 52 9.42 -3.56 -7.18
C GLU A 52 8.62 -4.67 -6.51
N PHE A 53 7.39 -4.34 -6.10
CA PHE A 53 6.52 -5.20 -5.32
C PHE A 53 5.99 -6.40 -6.10
N SER A 54 5.94 -6.36 -7.43
CA SER A 54 5.45 -7.51 -8.21
C SER A 54 6.44 -8.68 -8.14
N PRO A 55 6.00 -9.90 -7.76
CA PRO A 55 6.84 -11.10 -7.80
C PRO A 55 7.06 -11.58 -9.24
N PHE A 56 6.21 -11.13 -10.16
CA PHE A 56 6.24 -11.50 -11.57
C PHE A 56 6.49 -10.26 -12.44
N PRO A 57 7.67 -10.14 -13.06
CA PRO A 57 7.99 -9.05 -13.99
C PRO A 57 7.06 -8.98 -15.21
N SER A 58 6.34 -10.05 -15.54
CA SER A 58 5.41 -10.09 -16.68
C SER A 58 4.19 -9.16 -16.51
N ALA A 59 3.79 -8.86 -15.28
CA ALA A 59 2.67 -7.96 -14.99
C ALA A 59 2.90 -6.51 -15.44
N PHE A 60 4.15 -6.12 -15.73
CA PHE A 60 4.49 -4.79 -16.23
C PHE A 60 4.25 -4.62 -17.74
N PHE A 61 4.12 -5.71 -18.50
CA PHE A 61 3.96 -5.65 -19.96
C PHE A 61 2.49 -5.60 -20.42
N SER A 62 1.53 -5.79 -19.51
CA SER A 62 0.10 -5.86 -19.86
C SER A 62 -0.59 -4.51 -20.01
N ASN A 63 0.08 -3.40 -19.67
CA ASN A 63 -0.45 -2.04 -19.86
C ASN A 63 0.09 -1.37 -21.13
N SER A 64 0.34 -2.15 -22.17
CA SER A 64 0.52 -1.61 -23.51
C SER A 64 -0.86 -1.32 -24.10
N SER A 65 -1.21 -0.03 -24.14
CA SER A 65 -2.38 0.55 -24.82
C SER A 65 -2.34 0.37 -26.36
N TYR A 66 -2.04 -0.84 -26.85
CA TYR A 66 -1.95 -1.21 -28.26
C TYR A 66 -2.76 -2.47 -28.60
N LEU A 67 -3.95 -2.62 -28.04
CA LEU A 67 -4.99 -3.43 -28.68
C LEU A 67 -6.17 -2.55 -29.09
N SER A 68 -5.87 -1.46 -29.79
CA SER A 68 -6.84 -0.89 -30.73
C SER A 68 -7.01 -1.89 -31.88
N ASN A 69 -8.25 -2.36 -32.08
CA ASN A 69 -8.78 -3.01 -33.29
C ASN A 69 -8.69 -4.55 -33.40
N ALA A 70 -9.04 -5.29 -32.35
CA ALA A 70 -9.42 -6.70 -32.53
C ALA A 70 -10.85 -6.94 -32.03
N SER A 71 -11.79 -7.00 -32.98
CA SER A 71 -13.16 -7.46 -32.80
C SER A 71 -13.17 -8.91 -32.30
N LEU A 72 -13.21 -9.13 -30.98
CA LEU A 72 -13.45 -10.45 -30.39
C LEU A 72 -14.55 -10.36 -29.32
N SER A 73 -15.74 -10.74 -29.77
CA SER A 73 -16.93 -11.18 -29.05
C SER A 73 -16.84 -11.28 -27.52
N SER A 74 -17.63 -10.43 -26.86
CA SER A 74 -18.49 -10.68 -25.68
C SER A 74 -18.34 -11.98 -24.86
N ASN A 75 -17.13 -12.36 -24.44
CA ASN A 75 -16.88 -13.40 -23.43
C ASN A 75 -15.59 -13.20 -22.60
N ILE A 76 -14.86 -12.09 -22.76
CA ILE A 76 -13.52 -11.90 -22.15
C ILE A 76 -13.57 -11.02 -20.87
N ALA A 77 -14.74 -10.78 -20.27
CA ALA A 77 -14.85 -10.02 -19.02
C ALA A 77 -14.58 -10.86 -17.74
N GLN A 78 -14.23 -12.16 -17.87
CA GLN A 78 -13.90 -13.04 -16.73
C GLN A 78 -12.45 -13.59 -16.75
N LEU A 79 -11.59 -13.15 -17.67
CA LEU A 79 -10.20 -13.59 -17.75
C LEU A 79 -9.28 -12.57 -17.05
N GLY A 80 -9.41 -12.48 -15.73
CA GLY A 80 -8.42 -11.82 -14.89
C GLY A 80 -7.15 -12.67 -14.81
N ASN A 81 -6.08 -12.26 -15.48
CA ASN A 81 -4.67 -12.51 -15.14
C ASN A 81 -4.26 -13.94 -14.69
N THR A 82 -4.67 -15.01 -15.37
CA THR A 82 -4.12 -16.36 -15.12
C THR A 82 -2.90 -16.62 -15.98
N TYR A 83 -1.69 -16.60 -15.40
CA TYR A 83 -0.49 -17.14 -16.04
C TYR A 83 -0.40 -18.64 -15.74
N PHE A 84 -0.58 -19.48 -16.76
CA PHE A 84 -0.44 -20.93 -16.64
C PHE A 84 1.05 -21.31 -16.59
N LEU A 85 1.50 -21.85 -15.45
CA LEU A 85 2.74 -22.64 -15.36
C LEU A 85 2.41 -24.13 -15.54
N PRO A 86 3.31 -24.94 -16.14
CA PRO A 86 3.08 -26.37 -16.29
C PRO A 86 3.13 -27.02 -14.90
N GLY A 87 1.95 -27.35 -14.35
CA GLY A 87 1.82 -27.86 -12.97
C GLY A 87 0.47 -27.67 -12.28
N GLY A 88 -0.55 -27.08 -12.93
CA GLY A 88 -1.95 -27.27 -12.53
C GLY A 88 -2.39 -26.76 -11.15
N LEU A 89 -1.64 -25.85 -10.52
CA LEU A 89 -2.07 -25.17 -9.29
C LEU A 89 -2.48 -23.72 -9.61
N ASN A 90 -3.77 -23.44 -9.47
CA ASN A 90 -4.36 -22.10 -9.54
C ASN A 90 -3.75 -21.20 -8.45
N LYS A 91 -2.65 -20.50 -8.74
CA LYS A 91 -2.03 -19.55 -7.80
C LYS A 91 -2.57 -18.14 -8.08
N HIS A 92 -3.84 -17.91 -7.75
CA HIS A 92 -4.54 -16.66 -8.07
C HIS A 92 -4.28 -15.48 -7.11
N ASN A 93 -3.54 -15.63 -6.01
CA ASN A 93 -3.53 -14.64 -4.91
C ASN A 93 -2.16 -14.08 -4.47
N GLY A 94 -1.07 -14.30 -5.21
CA GLY A 94 0.28 -13.97 -4.72
C GLY A 94 0.51 -12.50 -4.32
N ASN A 95 -0.14 -11.53 -4.96
CA ASN A 95 0.00 -10.12 -4.60
C ASN A 95 -0.87 -9.72 -3.39
N GLU A 96 -2.05 -10.32 -3.24
CA GLU A 96 -2.94 -10.05 -2.11
C GLU A 96 -2.37 -10.64 -0.82
N GLU A 97 -1.85 -11.86 -0.88
CA GLU A 97 -1.14 -12.49 0.24
C GLU A 97 0.09 -11.66 0.67
N ARG A 98 0.87 -11.16 -0.30
CA ARG A 98 2.02 -10.30 -0.01
C ARG A 98 1.62 -8.93 0.53
N LEU A 99 0.53 -8.35 0.03
CA LEU A 99 -0.03 -7.10 0.57
C LEU A 99 -0.44 -7.29 2.03
N GLU A 100 -1.13 -8.39 2.33
CA GLU A 100 -1.59 -8.72 3.68
C GLU A 100 -0.41 -8.95 4.62
N HIS A 101 0.58 -9.73 4.18
CA HIS A 101 1.81 -9.96 4.93
C HIS A 101 2.53 -8.65 5.28
N CYS A 102 2.71 -7.76 4.30
CA CYS A 102 3.33 -6.46 4.51
C CYS A 102 2.50 -5.56 5.44
N SER A 103 1.16 -5.57 5.32
CA SER A 103 0.28 -4.83 6.23
C SER A 103 0.51 -5.26 7.67
N ASN A 104 0.52 -6.57 7.92
CA ASN A 104 0.73 -7.13 9.25
C ASN A 104 2.10 -6.76 9.84
N LEU A 105 3.16 -6.76 9.03
CA LEU A 105 4.48 -6.31 9.47
C LEU A 105 4.50 -4.83 9.83
N ILE A 106 3.92 -3.97 8.97
CA ILE A 106 3.86 -2.53 9.22
C ILE A 106 3.05 -2.25 10.49
N GLU A 107 1.87 -2.85 10.65
CA GLU A 107 0.99 -2.65 11.81
C GLU A 107 1.67 -3.07 13.11
N ARG A 108 2.39 -4.20 13.12
CA ARG A 108 3.18 -4.63 14.28
C ARG A 108 4.24 -3.59 14.65
N VAL A 109 4.96 -3.07 13.66
CA VAL A 109 6.01 -2.06 13.87
C VAL A 109 5.41 -0.74 14.36
N ILE A 110 4.29 -0.29 13.77
CA ILE A 110 3.56 0.91 14.22
C ILE A 110 3.15 0.75 15.68
N PHE A 111 2.48 -0.35 16.03
CA PHE A 111 2.03 -0.58 17.39
C PHE A 111 3.20 -0.67 18.37
N ALA A 112 4.28 -1.38 18.01
CA ALA A 112 5.46 -1.53 18.85
C ALA A 112 6.11 -0.17 19.20
N ASN A 113 6.18 0.76 18.24
CA ASN A 113 6.85 2.05 18.40
C ASN A 113 5.95 3.17 18.94
N THR A 114 4.66 3.17 18.58
CA THR A 114 3.74 4.27 18.95
C THR A 114 2.88 3.93 20.17
N LYS A 115 2.62 2.65 20.44
CA LYS A 115 1.63 2.19 21.44
C LYS A 115 0.23 2.79 21.22
N GLU A 116 -0.14 3.11 19.99
CA GLU A 116 -1.47 3.63 19.62
C GLU A 116 -2.11 2.75 18.54
N SER A 117 -3.42 2.87 18.41
CA SER A 117 -4.19 2.25 17.33
C SER A 117 -4.23 3.17 16.10
N TYR A 118 -4.03 2.56 14.94
CA TYR A 118 -4.15 3.19 13.64
C TYR A 118 -5.08 2.36 12.76
N THR A 119 -5.97 3.04 12.05
CA THR A 119 -6.85 2.44 11.05
C THR A 119 -6.18 2.51 9.68
N THR A 120 -6.20 1.40 8.95
CA THR A 120 -5.75 1.33 7.55
C THR A 120 -6.79 1.99 6.65
N LEU A 121 -6.42 3.06 5.96
CA LEU A 121 -7.27 3.73 4.97
C LEU A 121 -6.99 3.26 3.54
N VAL A 122 -5.73 2.95 3.25
CA VAL A 122 -5.31 2.45 1.94
C VAL A 122 -4.45 1.23 2.13
N LYS A 123 -4.77 0.19 1.37
CA LYS A 123 -3.94 -0.98 1.11
C LYS A 123 -4.12 -1.34 -0.35
N SER A 124 -3.15 -0.97 -1.20
CA SER A 124 -3.31 -1.09 -2.65
C SER A 124 -2.02 -1.55 -3.32
N SER A 125 -2.16 -2.40 -4.35
CA SER A 125 -1.06 -2.77 -5.25
C SER A 125 -1.25 -2.04 -6.58
N LEU A 126 -0.25 -1.26 -6.98
CA LEU A 126 -0.22 -0.46 -8.19
C LEU A 126 0.97 -0.89 -9.04
N VAL A 127 0.77 -1.80 -10.01
CA VAL A 127 1.78 -2.33 -10.97
C VAL A 127 3.24 -2.15 -10.51
N GLY A 128 3.71 -3.06 -9.66
CA GLY A 128 5.09 -3.01 -9.13
C GLY A 128 5.30 -2.11 -7.92
N LEU A 129 4.26 -1.45 -7.42
CA LEU A 129 4.24 -0.70 -6.18
C LEU A 129 3.20 -1.29 -5.24
N ALA A 130 3.41 -1.15 -3.93
CA ALA A 130 2.35 -1.28 -2.93
C ALA A 130 2.31 -0.04 -2.06
N LEU A 131 1.10 0.47 -1.81
CA LEU A 131 0.85 1.67 -1.01
C LEU A 131 -0.01 1.32 0.19
N PHE A 132 0.44 1.76 1.35
CA PHE A 132 -0.27 1.65 2.62
C PHE A 132 -0.41 3.03 3.26
N VAL A 133 -1.61 3.35 3.73
CA VAL A 133 -1.88 4.59 4.47
C VAL A 133 -2.61 4.24 5.75
N TYR A 134 -2.03 4.62 6.88
CA TYR A 134 -2.56 4.40 8.22
C TYR A 134 -2.83 5.73 8.88
N VAL A 135 -3.93 5.83 9.63
CA VAL A 135 -4.32 7.05 10.32
C VAL A 135 -4.63 6.77 11.78
N ARG A 136 -4.13 7.63 12.67
CA ARG A 136 -4.28 7.48 14.10
C ARG A 136 -5.73 7.71 14.54
N ASP A 137 -6.31 6.70 15.19
CA ASP A 137 -7.73 6.65 15.54
C ASP A 137 -8.17 7.80 16.44
N LYS A 138 -7.36 8.12 17.45
CA LYS A 138 -7.69 9.12 18.47
C LYS A 138 -7.75 10.55 17.93
N SER A 139 -7.00 10.88 16.87
CA SER A 139 -6.82 12.27 16.44
C SER A 139 -7.46 12.58 15.10
N VAL A 140 -7.27 11.73 14.09
CA VAL A 140 -7.48 12.15 12.68
C VAL A 140 -8.58 11.39 11.97
N THR A 141 -8.82 10.13 12.29
CA THR A 141 -9.77 9.27 11.54
C THR A 141 -11.16 9.89 11.39
N LYS A 142 -11.67 10.57 12.43
CA LYS A 142 -12.98 11.25 12.41
C LYS A 142 -13.10 12.46 11.46
N TRP A 143 -11.98 12.98 10.98
CA TRP A 143 -11.92 14.16 10.10
C TRP A 143 -11.69 13.78 8.64
N ILE A 144 -11.43 12.51 8.34
CA ILE A 144 -11.20 12.04 6.98
C ILE A 144 -12.54 11.65 6.36
N LEU A 145 -12.95 12.43 5.37
CA LEU A 145 -14.22 12.22 4.66
C LEU A 145 -14.05 11.31 3.44
N ASN A 146 -12.90 11.38 2.77
CA ASN A 146 -12.61 10.63 1.55
C ASN A 146 -11.09 10.45 1.39
N VAL A 147 -10.68 9.35 0.75
CA VAL A 147 -9.30 9.08 0.34
C VAL A 147 -9.30 8.61 -1.11
N GLU A 148 -8.59 9.33 -1.96
CA GLU A 148 -8.48 9.02 -3.39
C GLU A 148 -7.02 8.80 -3.76
N ILE A 149 -6.76 7.74 -4.51
CA ILE A 149 -5.44 7.51 -5.13
C ILE A 149 -5.50 8.12 -6.52
N ALA A 150 -4.77 9.21 -6.71
CA ALA A 150 -4.60 9.81 -8.03
C ALA A 150 -3.93 8.79 -8.97
N LYS A 151 -4.56 8.52 -10.11
CA LYS A 151 -3.99 7.69 -11.18
C LYS A 151 -3.26 8.61 -12.16
N CYS A 152 -2.00 8.33 -12.42
CA CYS A 152 -1.19 9.03 -13.40
C CYS A 152 -1.34 8.38 -14.79
#